data_AF-A0A527Z2X1-F1
#
_entry.id   AF-A0A527Z2X1-F1
#
_cell.length_a   1.000
_cell.length_b   1.000
_cell.length_c   1.000
_cell.angle_alpha   90.00
_cell.angle_beta   90.00
_cell.angle_gamma   90.00
#
_symmetry.space_group_name_H-M   'P 1'
#
loop_
_entity.id
_entity.type
_entity.pdbx_description
1 polymer ?
#
loop_
_entity_poly.entity_id
_entity_poly.type
_entity_poly.pdbx_seq_one_letter_code
_entity_poly.pdbx_strand_id
1 'polypeptide(L)'
;ANRRKVAALKHAVTPVAEIHQASMAQIVIAWTLAQPGITFALCGARNATQALDNARAGEILLSAAELGAIDEAIAGHLIAIDA
;
A
#
# COMPACT_ATOMS: atom_id res chain seq x y z
N ALA A 1 -9.93 4.66 -17.34
CA ALA A 1 -9.99 3.22 -16.98
C ALA A 1 -9.35 2.89 -15.63
N ASN A 2 -8.69 3.87 -14.99
CA ASN A 2 -7.86 3.73 -13.80
C ASN A 2 -8.53 3.13 -12.55
N ARG A 3 -9.81 3.43 -12.27
CA ARG A 3 -10.49 2.85 -11.08
C ARG A 3 -10.51 1.32 -11.09
N ARG A 4 -10.66 0.69 -12.27
CA ARG A 4 -10.63 -0.77 -12.39
C ARG A 4 -9.24 -1.34 -12.16
N LYS A 5 -8.21 -0.65 -12.65
CA LYS A 5 -6.79 -0.98 -12.42
C LYS A 5 -6.44 -0.94 -10.93
N VAL A 6 -6.85 0.13 -10.25
CA VAL A 6 -6.68 0.27 -8.79
C VAL A 6 -7.46 -0.80 -8.03
N ALA A 7 -8.69 -1.14 -8.47
CA ALA A 7 -9.46 -2.21 -7.84
C ALA A 7 -8.78 -3.59 -8.00
N ALA A 8 -8.18 -3.86 -9.17
CA ALA A 8 -7.43 -5.09 -9.42
C ALA A 8 -6.17 -5.17 -8.54
N LEU A 9 -5.39 -4.08 -8.47
CA LEU A 9 -4.25 -3.99 -7.55
C LEU A 9 -4.69 -4.25 -6.10
N LYS A 10 -5.77 -3.60 -5.65
CA LYS A 10 -6.30 -3.80 -4.30
C LYS A 10 -6.57 -5.28 -4.04
N HIS A 11 -7.22 -5.97 -4.98
CA HIS A 11 -7.54 -7.39 -4.84
C HIS A 11 -6.28 -8.26 -4.74
N ALA A 12 -5.27 -7.99 -5.58
CA ALA A 12 -4.00 -8.71 -5.55
C ALA A 12 -3.22 -8.51 -4.25
N VAL A 13 -3.31 -7.32 -3.63
CA VAL A 13 -2.61 -6.98 -2.38
C VAL A 13 -3.39 -7.40 -1.12
N THR A 14 -4.70 -7.70 -1.22
CA THR A 14 -5.55 -8.11 -0.09
C THR A 14 -4.93 -9.20 0.80
N PRO A 15 -4.31 -10.28 0.28
CA PRO A 15 -3.73 -11.31 1.14
C PRO A 15 -2.66 -10.78 2.10
N VAL A 16 -1.83 -9.82 1.66
CA VAL A 16 -0.83 -9.18 2.53
C VAL A 16 -1.51 -8.36 3.62
N ALA A 17 -2.57 -7.62 3.27
CA ALA A 17 -3.35 -6.86 4.24
C ALA A 17 -3.99 -7.76 5.31
N GLU A 18 -4.48 -8.93 4.92
CA GLU A 18 -5.08 -9.91 5.83
C GLU A 18 -4.05 -10.52 6.79
N ILE A 19 -2.84 -10.84 6.31
CA ILE A 19 -1.74 -11.36 7.14
C ILE A 19 -1.39 -10.38 8.27
N HIS A 20 -1.29 -9.10 7.95
CA HIS A 20 -0.95 -8.05 8.92
C HIS A 20 -2.17 -7.51 9.69
N GLN A 21 -3.38 -8.01 9.41
CA GLN A 21 -4.65 -7.49 9.93
C GLN A 21 -4.78 -5.96 9.76
N ALA A 22 -4.26 -5.46 8.65
CA ALA A 22 -4.05 -4.05 8.40
C ALA A 22 -5.02 -3.51 7.34
N SER A 23 -5.27 -2.21 7.39
CA SER A 23 -6.00 -1.53 6.33
C SER A 23 -5.16 -1.50 5.04
N MET A 24 -5.83 -1.42 3.88
CA MET A 24 -5.12 -1.26 2.61
C MET A 24 -4.27 0.04 2.59
N ALA A 25 -4.72 1.08 3.29
CA ALA A 25 -3.94 2.32 3.42
C ALA A 25 -2.64 2.06 4.20
N GLN A 26 -2.71 1.31 5.30
CA GLN A 26 -1.54 0.92 6.09
C GLN A 26 -0.54 0.10 5.26
N ILE A 27 -1.00 -0.89 4.50
CA ILE A 27 -0.11 -1.70 3.64
C ILE A 27 0.59 -0.84 2.59
N VAL A 28 -0.13 0.05 1.92
CA VAL A 28 0.48 0.91 0.87
C VAL A 28 1.46 1.91 1.49
N ILE A 29 1.15 2.47 2.66
CA ILE A 29 2.08 3.37 3.37
C ILE A 29 3.34 2.62 3.82
N ALA A 30 3.19 1.43 4.42
CA ALA A 30 4.31 0.59 4.84
C ALA A 30 5.19 0.18 3.65
N TRP A 31 4.58 -0.23 2.53
CA TRP A 31 5.30 -0.51 1.29
C TRP A 31 6.06 0.72 0.78
N THR A 32 5.44 1.90 0.82
CA THR A 32 6.07 3.16 0.39
C THR A 32 7.30 3.48 1.24
N LEU A 33 7.19 3.33 2.57
CA LEU A 33 8.29 3.55 3.51
C LEU A 33 9.43 2.54 3.35
N ALA A 34 9.14 1.32 2.86
CA ALA A 34 10.15 0.29 2.61
C ALA A 34 10.97 0.52 1.33
N GLN A 35 10.56 1.45 0.46
CA GLN A 35 11.26 1.69 -0.80
C GLN A 35 12.62 2.39 -0.60
N PRO A 36 13.65 2.04 -1.40
CA PRO A 36 14.95 2.68 -1.30
C PRO A 36 14.88 4.21 -1.44
N GLY A 37 15.49 4.92 -0.48
CA GLY A 37 15.59 6.39 -0.50
C GLY A 37 14.38 7.13 0.06
N ILE A 38 13.30 6.44 0.43
CA ILE A 38 12.16 7.06 1.12
C ILE A 38 12.46 7.13 2.62
N THR A 39 12.39 8.35 3.17
CA THR A 39 12.61 8.60 4.61
C THR A 39 11.32 8.99 5.34
N PHE A 40 10.31 9.46 4.62
CA PHE A 40 9.00 9.81 5.16
C PHE A 40 7.90 9.65 4.09
N ALA A 41 6.68 9.34 4.53
CA ALA A 41 5.48 9.31 3.70
C ALA A 41 4.52 10.42 4.14
N LEU A 42 4.12 11.30 3.22
CA LEU A 42 3.14 12.35 3.49
C LEU A 42 1.72 11.80 3.30
N CYS A 43 1.04 11.50 4.42
CA CYS A 43 -0.28 10.88 4.39
C CYS A 43 -1.38 11.91 4.69
N GLY A 44 -2.25 12.17 3.71
CA GLY A 44 -3.43 13.01 3.91
C GLY A 44 -4.51 12.30 4.74
N ALA A 45 -5.15 13.01 5.65
CA ALA A 45 -6.27 12.53 6.46
C ALA A 45 -7.33 13.62 6.61
N ARG A 46 -8.61 13.25 6.50
CA ARG A 46 -9.75 14.18 6.69
C ARG A 46 -10.23 14.26 8.14
N ASN A 47 -9.80 13.34 8.99
CA ASN A 47 -10.19 13.26 10.39
C ASN A 47 -9.12 12.51 11.21
N ALA A 48 -9.25 12.57 12.54
CA ALA A 48 -8.31 11.95 13.48
C ALA A 48 -8.24 10.42 13.32
N THR A 49 -9.37 9.75 13.05
CA THR A 49 -9.39 8.30 12.83
C THR A 49 -8.51 7.87 11.66
N GLN A 50 -8.57 8.60 10.54
CA GLN A 50 -7.70 8.34 9.40
C GLN A 50 -6.22 8.66 9.70
N ALA A 51 -5.95 9.73 10.44
CA ALA A 51 -4.57 10.07 10.83
C ALA A 51 -3.95 8.97 11.70
N LEU A 52 -4.71 8.44 12.67
CA LEU A 52 -4.30 7.33 13.51
C LEU A 52 -4.12 6.03 12.70
N ASP A 53 -5.04 5.75 11.76
CA ASP A 53 -4.93 4.59 10.88
C ASP A 53 -3.65 4.65 10.03
N ASN A 54 -3.38 5.81 9.41
CA ASN A 54 -2.16 6.04 8.62
C ASN A 54 -0.89 5.89 9.48
N ALA A 55 -0.88 6.43 10.70
CA ALA A 55 0.29 6.38 11.58
C ALA A 55 0.68 4.94 11.97
N ARG A 56 -0.31 4.07 12.18
CA ARG A 56 -0.10 2.63 12.49
C ARG A 56 0.61 1.87 11.38
N ALA A 57 0.64 2.39 10.15
CA ALA A 57 1.42 1.80 9.07
C ALA A 57 2.92 1.70 9.41
N GLY A 58 3.45 2.61 10.24
CA GLY A 58 4.85 2.60 10.66
C GLY A 58 5.24 1.43 11.57
N GLU A 59 4.26 0.68 12.08
CA GLU A 59 4.49 -0.52 12.90
C GLU A 59 4.58 -1.81 12.04
N ILE A 60 4.27 -1.72 10.74
CA ILE A 60 4.23 -2.87 9.83
C ILE A 60 5.59 -3.07 9.18
N LEU A 61 6.17 -4.25 9.38
CA LEU A 61 7.37 -4.71 8.70
C LEU A 61 6.98 -5.75 7.64
N LEU A 62 6.99 -5.32 6.38
CA LEU A 62 6.77 -6.22 5.25
C LEU A 62 8.02 -7.05 4.99
N SER A 63 7.86 -8.36 4.88
CA SER A 63 8.92 -9.28 4.49
C SER A 63 9.33 -9.07 3.02
N ALA A 64 10.52 -9.55 2.66
CA ALA A 64 10.99 -9.48 1.26
C ALA A 64 10.03 -10.16 0.27
N ALA A 65 9.36 -11.25 0.69
CA ALA A 65 8.37 -11.93 -0.13
C ALA A 65 7.10 -11.09 -0.32
N GLU A 66 6.62 -10.41 0.72
CA GLU A 66 5.46 -9.53 0.64
C GLU A 66 5.74 -8.27 -0.18
N LEU A 67 6.93 -7.68 -0.02
CA LEU A 67 7.38 -6.57 -0.86
C LEU A 67 7.40 -6.99 -2.34
N GLY A 68 8.00 -8.13 -2.66
CA GLY A 68 8.03 -8.66 -4.03
C GLY A 68 6.63 -8.92 -4.59
N ALA A 69 5.72 -9.48 -3.79
CA ALA A 69 4.34 -9.70 -4.22
C ALA A 69 3.60 -8.39 -4.53
N ILE A 70 3.82 -7.34 -3.72
CA ILE A 70 3.23 -6.02 -3.98
C ILE A 70 3.85 -5.39 -5.23
N ASP A 71 5.17 -5.49 -5.42
CA ASP A 71 5.87 -4.97 -6.60
C ASP A 71 5.36 -5.64 -7.89
N GLU A 72 5.19 -6.95 -7.89
CA GLU A 72 4.61 -7.71 -9.00
C GLU A 72 3.16 -7.27 -9.29
N ALA A 73 2.35 -7.08 -8.24
CA ALA A 73 0.97 -6.62 -8.39
C ALA A 73 0.90 -5.19 -8.97
N ILE A 74 1.78 -4.30 -8.55
CA ILE A 74 1.91 -2.93 -9.11
C ILE A 74 2.27 -3.01 -10.59
N ALA A 75 3.31 -3.79 -10.92
CA ALA A 75 3.79 -3.96 -12.29
C ALA A 75 2.72 -4.57 -13.21
N GLY A 76 1.90 -5.49 -12.70
CA GLY A 76 0.84 -6.15 -13.48
C GLY A 76 -0.45 -5.34 -13.64
N HIS A 77 -0.80 -4.48 -12.68
CA HIS A 77 -2.12 -3.84 -12.65
C HIS A 77 -2.10 -2.33 -12.92
N LEU A 78 -1.00 -1.62 -12.67
CA LEU A 78 -0.91 -0.17 -12.84
C LEU A 78 -0.22 0.28 -14.15
N ILE A 79 -0.15 -0.60 -15.15
CA ILE A 79 0.42 -0.28 -16.48
C ILE A 79 -0.43 0.79 -17.18
N ALA A 80 0.22 1.80 -17.75
CA ALA A 80 -0.40 2.87 -18.55
C ALA A 80 -1.59 3.54 -17.84
N ILE A 81 -1.38 4.03 -16.61
CA ILE A 81 -2.39 4.88 -15.94
C ILE A 81 -2.64 6.12 -16.81
N ASP A 82 -3.92 6.35 -17.13
CA ASP A 82 -4.35 7.53 -17.90
C ASP A 82 -4.06 8.78 -17.06
N ALA A 83 -3.45 9.82 -17.65
CA ALA A 83 -3.22 11.13 -17.02
C ALA A 83 -4.51 11.95 -16.90
#